data_AF-A0A1D2SPP4-F1
#
_entry.id   AF-A0A1D2SPP4-F1
#
_cell.length_a   1.000
_cell.length_b   1.000
_cell.length_c   1.000
_cell.angle_alpha   90.00
_cell.angle_beta   90.00
_cell.angle_gamma   90.00
#
_symmetry.space_group_name_H-M   'P 1'
#
loop_
_entity.id
_entity.type
_entity.pdbx_description
1 polymer ?
#
loop_
_entity_poly.entity_id
_entity_poly.type
_entity_poly.pdbx_seq_one_letter_code
_entity_poly.pdbx_strand_id
1 'polypeptide(L)' 'MNADLDPDKQFKIGLNPALFDAVARYRAVYFGGPFTKQTAIDIGRDWRDKRGIEKHIIDGVSTWTSEATAR' A
#
# COMPACT_ATOMS: atom_id res chain seq x y z
N MET A 1 -24.02 1.19 2.81
CA MET A 1 -22.77 1.83 2.33
C MET A 1 -22.35 1.08 1.08
N ASN A 2 -22.24 1.73 -0.08
CA ASN A 2 -21.87 1.04 -1.32
C ASN A 2 -20.34 0.98 -1.42
N ALA A 3 -19.78 -0.23 -1.39
CA ALA A 3 -18.33 -0.47 -1.44
C ALA A 3 -17.68 -0.08 -2.78
N ASP A 4 -18.47 0.11 -3.83
CA ASP A 4 -18.00 0.57 -5.15
C ASP A 4 -17.77 2.07 -5.20
N LEU A 5 -18.40 2.84 -4.28
CA LEU A 5 -18.24 4.29 -4.16
C LEU A 5 -17.13 4.68 -3.18
N ASP A 6 -16.30 3.71 -2.77
CA ASP A 6 -15.13 3.96 -1.96
C ASP A 6 -14.16 4.94 -2.67
N PRO A 7 -13.78 6.06 -2.04
CA PRO A 7 -12.97 7.09 -2.69
C PRO A 7 -11.64 6.57 -3.23
N ASP A 8 -10.97 5.66 -2.53
CA ASP A 8 -9.68 5.09 -2.96
C ASP A 8 -9.85 4.22 -4.21
N LYS A 9 -10.94 3.45 -4.29
CA LYS A 9 -11.27 2.68 -5.49
C LYS A 9 -11.65 3.58 -6.66
N GLN A 10 -12.35 4.69 -6.40
CA GLN A 10 -12.80 5.67 -7.39
C GLN A 10 -11.66 6.53 -7.94
N PHE A 11 -10.54 6.63 -7.21
CA PHE A 11 -9.35 7.41 -7.59
C PHE A 11 -8.53 6.79 -8.74
N LYS A 12 -8.85 5.57 -9.19
CA LYS A 12 -8.18 4.93 -10.32
C LYS A 12 -8.29 5.78 -11.59
N ILE A 13 -7.18 5.93 -12.31
CA ILE A 13 -7.10 6.70 -13.55
C ILE A 13 -8.19 6.21 -14.53
N GLY A 14 -9.05 7.13 -14.98
CA GLY A 14 -10.11 6.88 -15.94
C GLY A 14 -11.45 6.35 -15.38
N LEU A 15 -11.53 6.04 -14.08
CA LEU A 15 -12.78 5.54 -13.47
C LEU A 15 -13.73 6.66 -13.03
N ASN A 16 -13.20 7.68 -12.35
CA ASN A 16 -13.96 8.84 -11.92
C ASN A 16 -13.21 10.14 -12.27
N PRO A 17 -13.39 10.66 -13.50
CA PRO A 17 -12.68 11.85 -13.97
C PRO A 17 -12.95 13.09 -13.10
N ALA A 18 -14.18 13.27 -12.62
CA ALA A 18 -14.53 14.41 -11.77
C ALA A 18 -13.79 14.38 -10.42
N LEU A 19 -13.68 13.21 -9.79
CA LEU A 19 -12.90 13.05 -8.57
C LEU A 19 -11.42 13.28 -8.85
N PHE A 20 -10.89 12.70 -9.93
CA PHE A 20 -9.49 12.85 -10.34
C PHE A 20 -9.11 14.31 -10.63
N ASP A 21 -9.97 15.09 -11.30
CA ASP A 21 -9.73 16.49 -11.59
C ASP A 21 -9.76 17.36 -10.31
N ALA A 22 -10.69 17.07 -9.40
CA ALA A 22 -10.81 17.79 -8.13
C ALA A 22 -9.56 17.65 -7.25
N VAL A 23 -8.93 16.47 -7.30
CA VAL A 23 -7.77 16.10 -6.47
C VAL A 23 -6.42 16.27 -7.16
N ALA A 24 -6.36 16.37 -8.49
CA ALA A 24 -5.13 16.47 -9.28
C ALA A 24 -4.21 17.62 -8.81
N ARG A 25 -4.79 18.74 -8.38
CA ARG A 25 -4.05 19.91 -7.86
C ARG A 25 -3.24 19.61 -6.59
N TYR A 26 -3.64 18.59 -5.83
CA TYR A 26 -3.01 18.23 -4.57
C TYR A 26 -1.82 17.28 -4.73
N ARG A 27 -1.43 16.95 -5.98
CA ARG A 27 -0.37 15.96 -6.27
C ARG A 27 -0.60 14.62 -5.56
N ALA A 28 -1.87 14.24 -5.36
CA ALA A 28 -2.21 12.92 -4.86
C ALA A 28 -1.91 11.89 -5.96
N VAL A 29 -0.78 11.19 -5.83
CA VAL A 29 -0.35 10.18 -6.80
C VAL A 29 -0.76 8.81 -6.25
N TYR A 30 -1.61 8.09 -6.98
CA TYR A 30 -1.89 6.69 -6.67
C TYR A 30 -0.72 5.83 -7.13
N PHE A 31 -0.01 5.21 -6.18
CA PHE A 31 1.16 4.37 -6.43
C PHE A 31 0.78 2.95 -6.94
N GLY A 32 -0.06 2.87 -7.96
CA GLY A 32 -0.60 1.58 -8.45
C GLY A 32 -0.66 1.41 -9.97
N GLY A 33 0.03 2.25 -10.75
CA GLY A 33 0.25 2.05 -12.18
C GLY A 33 1.55 1.29 -12.46
N PRO A 34 1.78 0.79 -13.70
CA PRO A 34 3.02 0.11 -14.05
C PRO A 34 4.21 0.99 -13.64
N PHE A 35 5.17 0.39 -12.94
CA PHE A 35 6.31 1.04 -12.29
C PHE A 35 7.21 1.78 -13.29
N THR A 36 6.78 2.91 -13.82
CA THR A 36 7.54 3.70 -14.80
C THR A 36 8.57 4.60 -14.14
N LYS A 37 8.49 4.79 -12.82
CA LYS A 37 9.54 5.36 -11.98
C LYS A 37 9.50 4.69 -10.61
N GLN A 38 10.61 4.09 -10.19
CA GLN A 38 10.80 3.70 -8.78
C GLN A 38 10.76 4.97 -7.92
N THR A 39 9.57 5.29 -7.41
CA THR A 39 9.31 6.52 -6.64
C THR A 39 9.52 6.29 -5.15
N ALA A 40 9.64 5.02 -4.75
CA ALA A 40 10.02 4.59 -3.42
C ALA A 40 11.05 3.46 -3.56
N ILE A 41 12.11 3.55 -2.76
CA ILE A 41 13.09 2.48 -2.58
C ILE A 41 12.63 1.69 -1.37
N ASP A 42 12.50 0.38 -1.52
CA ASP A 42 12.26 -0.48 -0.37
C ASP A 42 13.52 -0.58 0.49
N ILE A 43 13.49 0.07 1.65
CA ILE A 43 14.55 0.04 2.66
C ILE A 43 14.24 -0.92 3.81
N GLY A 44 13.05 -1.54 3.81
CA GLY A 44 12.51 -2.28 4.94
C GLY A 44 12.77 -3.78 4.88
N ARG A 45 12.73 -4.40 3.68
CA ARG A 45 12.90 -5.86 3.55
C ARG A 45 14.29 -6.32 3.99
N ASP A 46 15.35 -5.66 3.55
CA ASP A 46 16.72 -5.99 3.98
C ASP A 46 16.90 -5.87 5.50
N TRP A 47 16.33 -4.83 6.12
CA TRP A 47 16.42 -4.62 7.57
C TRP A 47 15.68 -5.71 8.35
N ARG A 48 14.51 -6.13 7.84
CA ARG A 48 13.63 -7.17 8.38
C ARG A 48 14.32 -8.53 8.30
N ASP A 49 14.82 -8.89 7.12
CA ASP A 49 15.41 -10.19 6.84
C ASP A 49 16.68 -10.41 7.67
N LYS A 50 17.53 -9.37 7.83
CA LYS A 50 18.71 -9.38 8.71
C LYS A 50 18.39 -9.63 10.20
N ARG A 51 17.13 -9.49 10.60
CA ARG A 51 16.68 -9.64 12.00
C ARG A 51 15.78 -10.86 12.20
N GLY A 52 15.60 -11.68 11.17
CA GLY A 52 14.69 -12.83 11.23
C GLY A 52 13.26 -12.42 11.58
N ILE A 53 12.82 -11.26 11.10
CA ILE A 53 11.44 -10.80 11.32
C ILE A 53 10.56 -11.33 10.20
N GLU A 54 9.49 -12.03 10.55
CA GLU A 54 8.57 -12.63 9.59
C GLU A 54 7.19 -11.98 9.68
N LYS A 55 6.53 -11.86 8.53
CA LYS A 55 5.13 -11.43 8.44
C LYS A 55 4.27 -12.64 8.12
N HIS A 56 3.28 -12.89 8.96
CA HIS A 56 2.24 -13.87 8.72
C HIS A 56 0.89 -13.17 8.56
N ILE A 57 0.01 -13.76 7.75
CA ILE A 57 -1.40 -13.37 7.72
C ILE A 57 -2.18 -14.50 8.38
N ILE A 58 -2.76 -14.23 9.55
CA ILE A 58 -3.54 -15.20 10.34
C ILE A 58 -4.94 -14.61 10.47
N ASP A 59 -5.96 -15.31 9.97
CA ASP A 59 -7.36 -14.86 9.97
C ASP A 59 -7.57 -13.45 9.37
N GLY A 60 -6.81 -13.13 8.32
CA GLY A 60 -6.85 -11.81 7.66
C GLY A 60 -6.09 -10.71 8.42
N VAL A 61 -5.49 -11.01 9.58
CA VAL A 61 -4.72 -10.07 10.39
C VAL A 61 -3.23 -10.23 10.10
N SER A 62 -2.54 -9.10 9.95
CA SER A 62 -1.07 -9.08 9.82
C SER A 62 -0.41 -9.28 11.18
N THR A 63 0.22 -10.43 11.38
CA THR A 63 1.00 -10.78 12.56
C THR A 63 2.48 -10.74 12.23
N TRP A 64 3.28 -10.16 13.12
CA TRP A 64 4.73 -10.05 12.93
C TRP A 64 5.45 -10.78 14.06
N THR A 65 6.39 -11.63 13.70
CA THR A 65 7.18 -12.45 14.62
C THR A 65 8.65 -12.12 14.47
N SER A 66 9.41 -12.28 15.55
CA SER A 66 10.86 -12.16 15.55
C SER A 66 11.44 -13.25 16.47
N GLU A 67 12.70 -13.64 16.28
CA GLU A 67 13.37 -14.59 17.19
C GLU A 67 13.30 -14.15 18.66
N ALA A 68 13.23 -12.84 18.93
CA ALA A 68 13.11 -12.30 20.29
C ALA A 68 11.71 -12.50 20.91
N THR A 69 10.68 -12.71 20.09
CA THR A 69 9.29 -12.90 20.55
C THR A 69 8.95 -14.39 20.76
N ALA A 70 9.85 -15.30 20.35
CA ALA A 70 9.67 -16.75 20.47
C ALA A 70 10.17 -17.34 21.80
N ARG A 71 10.54 -16.51 22.78
CA ARG A 71 10.91 -16.90 24.15
C ARG A 71 9.88 -16.39 25.15
#